data_AF-A0A940CLK9-F1
#
_entry.id   AF-A0A940CLK9-F1
#
_cell.length_a   1.000
_cell.length_b   1.000
_cell.length_c   1.000
_cell.angle_alpha   90.00
_cell.angle_beta   90.00
_cell.angle_gamma   90.00
#
_symmetry.space_group_name_H-M   'P 1'
#
loop_
_entity.id
_entity.type
_entity.pdbx_description
1 polymer ?
#
loop_
_entity_poly.entity_id
_entity_poly.type
_entity_poly.pdbx_seq_one_letter_code
_entity_poly.pdbx_strand_id
1 'polypeptide(L)' 'MLSSVEILILAAIQGISEFLPVSSAAHFILVSKYYAFSNQNLLIDISLHLGSLIAIIFYFRKDL' A
#
# COMPACT_ATOMS: atom_id res chain seq x y z
N MET A 1 11.62 -4.52 11.95
CA MET A 1 11.43 -3.61 10.81
C MET A 1 11.17 -4.46 9.59
N LEU A 2 10.22 -4.10 8.73
CA LEU A 2 9.98 -4.85 7.50
C LEU A 2 11.23 -4.83 6.62
N SER A 3 11.52 -5.95 5.97
CA SER A 3 12.55 -6.01 4.95
C SER A 3 12.11 -5.28 3.68
N SER A 4 13.06 -4.84 2.86
CA SER A 4 12.76 -4.16 1.59
C SER A 4 11.89 -5.01 0.66
N VAL A 5 12.01 -6.34 0.72
CA VAL A 5 11.19 -7.27 -0.08
C VAL A 5 9.74 -7.24 0.40
N GLU A 6 9.51 -7.26 1.71
CA GLU A 6 8.16 -7.19 2.28
C GLU A 6 7.50 -5.84 1.96
N ILE A 7 8.25 -4.74 2.07
CA ILE A 7 7.78 -3.41 1.69
C ILE A 7 7.37 -3.37 0.21
N LEU A 8 8.16 -3.97 -0.68
CA LEU A 8 7.85 -4.03 -2.11
C LEU A 8 6.57 -4.81 -2.39
N ILE A 9 6.38 -5.97 -1.72
CA ILE A 9 5.16 -6.79 -1.83
C ILE A 9 3.93 -5.99 -1.38
N LEU A 10 4.03 -5.33 -0.23
CA LEU A 10 2.92 -4.54 0.33
C LEU A 10 2.61 -3.31 -0.53
N ALA A 11 3.63 -2.65 -1.07
CA ALA A 11 3.47 -1.55 -2.02
C ALA A 11 2.77 -1.98 -3.31
N ALA A 12 3.11 -3.15 -3.85
CA ALA A 12 2.43 -3.71 -5.02
C ALA A 12 0.95 -4.00 -4.72
N ILE A 13 0.66 -4.62 -3.58
CA ILE A 13 -0.73 -4.90 -3.15
C ILE A 13 -1.51 -3.61 -2.97
N GLN A 14 -0.95 -2.63 -2.26
CA GLN A 14 -1.58 -1.33 -2.05
C GLN A 14 -1.84 -0.63 -3.38
N GLY A 15 -0.82 -0.51 -4.24
CA GLY A 15 -0.94 0.18 -5.51
C GLY A 15 -1.98 -0.42 -6.45
N ILE A 16 -2.18 -1.75 -6.41
CA ILE A 16 -3.22 -2.41 -7.20
C ILE A 16 -4.60 -2.25 -6.54
N SER A 17 -4.70 -2.52 -5.23
CA SER A 17 -5.97 -2.60 -4.53
C SER A 17 -6.60 -1.25 -4.19
N GLU A 18 -5.83 -0.17 -4.10
CA GLU A 18 -6.35 1.16 -3.77
C GLU A 18 -7.29 1.71 -4.84
N PHE A 19 -7.04 1.40 -6.11
CA PHE A 19 -7.86 1.86 -7.23
C PHE A 19 -9.04 0.92 -7.53
N LEU A 20 -9.11 -0.22 -6.87
CA LEU A 20 -10.17 -1.21 -6.99
C LEU A 20 -11.16 -1.05 -5.81
N PRO A 21 -12.48 -1.20 -6.02
CA PRO A 21 -13.47 -1.14 -4.95
C PRO A 21 -13.51 -2.43 -4.12
N VAL A 22 -12.36 -2.84 -3.57
CA VAL A 22 -12.15 -4.14 -2.91
C VAL A 22 -11.57 -4.04 -1.49
N SER A 23 -11.45 -2.83 -0.93
CA SER A 23 -10.78 -2.53 0.35
C SER A 23 -9.29 -2.90 0.35
N SER A 24 -8.43 -1.91 0.12
CA SER A 24 -6.97 -2.06 0.16
C SER A 24 -6.45 -2.48 1.53
N ALA A 25 -6.97 -1.87 2.60
CA ALA A 25 -6.61 -2.19 3.99
C ALA A 25 -6.82 -3.68 4.33
N ALA A 26 -7.93 -4.28 3.86
CA ALA A 26 -8.21 -5.69 4.12
C ALA A 26 -7.16 -6.61 3.49
N HIS A 27 -6.78 -6.36 2.24
CA HIS A 27 -5.81 -7.18 1.50
C HIS A 27 -4.43 -7.10 2.12
N PHE A 28 -3.99 -5.90 2.46
CA PHE A 28 -2.69 -5.64 3.05
C PHE A 28 -2.55 -6.22 4.46
N ILE A 29 -3.56 -6.03 5.34
CA ILE A 29 -3.57 -6.63 6.69
C ILE A 29 -3.58 -8.16 6.62
N LEU A 30 -4.34 -8.72 5.69
CA LEU A 30 -4.44 -10.17 5.50
C LEU A 30 -3.09 -10.74 5.06
N VAL A 31 -2.43 -10.14 4.08
CA VAL A 31 -1.09 -10.58 3.64
C VAL A 31 -0.07 -10.47 4.77
N SER A 32 -0.03 -9.35 5.49
CA SER A 32 0.87 -9.19 6.64
C SER A 32 0.66 -10.25 7.72
N LYS A 33 -0.60 -10.62 8.00
CA LYS A 33 -0.94 -11.65 8.98
C LYS A 33 -0.57 -13.05 8.50
N TYR A 34 -0.85 -13.38 7.23
CA TYR A 34 -0.56 -14.70 6.66
C TYR A 34 0.94 -14.98 6.51
N TYR A 35 1.71 -13.98 6.09
CA TYR A 35 3.17 -14.10 5.95
C TYR A 35 3.94 -13.75 7.23
N ALA A 36 3.23 -13.51 8.35
CA ALA A 36 3.81 -13.17 9.65
C ALA A 36 4.83 -12.01 9.59
N PHE A 37 4.55 -10.98 8.78
CA PHE A 37 5.39 -9.79 8.68
C PHE A 37 5.44 -9.10 10.04
N SER A 38 6.57 -9.26 10.72
CA SER A 38 6.78 -8.68 12.04
C SER A 38 7.10 -7.18 11.89
N ASN A 39 6.41 -6.34 12.66
CA ASN A 39 6.61 -4.88 12.76
C ASN A 39 5.97 -4.02 11.67
N GLN A 40 4.76 -4.35 11.23
CA GLN A 40 3.95 -3.37 10.50
C GLN A 40 3.65 -2.17 11.41
N ASN A 41 3.90 -0.96 10.91
CA ASN A 41 3.77 0.28 11.67
C ASN A 41 2.88 1.25 10.87
N LEU A 42 2.14 2.09 11.59
CA LEU A 42 1.30 3.16 11.03
C LEU A 42 2.05 4.02 10.01
N LEU A 43 3.35 4.25 10.21
CA LEU A 43 4.19 5.00 9.26
C LEU A 43 4.26 4.34 7.88
N ILE A 44 4.29 3.01 7.82
CA ILE A 44 4.33 2.26 6.56
C ILE A 44 2.97 2.38 5.87
N ASP A 45 1.89 2.17 6.61
CA ASP A 45 0.52 2.29 6.10
C ASP A 45 0.28 3.69 5.50
N ILE A 46 0.68 4.75 6.20
CA ILE A 46 0.56 6.14 5.71
C ILE A 46 1.43 6.34 4.45
N SER A 47 2.67 5.85 4.47
CA SER A 47 3.58 5.99 3.32
C SER A 47 3.05 5.29 2.06
N LEU A 48 2.42 4.13 2.23
CA LEU A 48 1.78 3.37 1.16
C LEU A 48 0.59 4.12 0.55
N HIS A 49 -0.29 4.69 1.37
CA HIS A 49 -1.40 5.55 0.90
C HIS A 49 -0.90 6.87 0.28
N LEU A 50 0.19 7.46 0.78
CA LEU A 50 0.79 8.63 0.15
C LEU A 50 1.31 8.30 -1.25
N GLY A 51 1.90 7.10 -1.44
CA GLY A 51 2.32 6.63 -2.75
C GLY A 51 1.17 6.54 -3.75
N SER A 52 0.01 5.99 -3.36
CA SER A 52 -1.16 5.93 -4.23
C SER A 52 -1.77 7.31 -4.52
N LEU A 53 -1.78 8.20 -3.53
CA LEU A 53 -2.21 9.59 -3.73
C LEU A 53 -1.32 10.32 -4.76
N ILE A 54 0.00 10.18 -4.64
CA ILE A 54 0.95 10.78 -5.58
C ILE A 54 0.73 10.21 -6.99
N ALA A 55 0.46 8.91 -7.11
CA ALA A 55 0.15 8.29 -8.40
C ALA A 55 -1.11 8.89 -9.05
N ILE A 56 -2.19 9.10 -8.28
CA ILE A 56 -3.42 9.78 -8.76
C ILE A 56 -3.12 11.22 -9.16
N ILE A 57 -2.45 12.01 -8.31
CA ILE A 57 -2.11 13.40 -8.60
C ILE A 57 -1.30 13.49 -9.90
N PHE A 58 -0.32 12.60 -10.09
CA PHE A 58 0.50 12.58 -11.29
C PHE A 58 -0.28 12.15 -12.53
N TYR A 59 -1.15 11.14 -12.41
CA TYR A 59 -2.00 10.65 -13.50
C TYR A 59 -2.98 11.72 -13.96
N PHE A 60 -3.70 12.34 -13.03
CA PHE A 60 -4.69 13.39 -13.28
C PHE A 60 -4.11 14.81 -13.30
N ARG A 61 -2.78 15.00 -13.35
CA ARG A 61 -2.13 16.33 -13.25
C ARG A 61 -2.58 17.38 -14.27
N LYS A 62 -3.24 16.96 -15.35
CA LYS A 62 -3.78 17.85 -16.40
C LYS A 62 -5.28 18.15 -16.20
N ASP A 63 -5.96 17.30 -15.45
CA ASP A 63 -7.39 17.37 -15.17
C ASP A 63 -7.67 18.00 -13.79
N LEU A 64 -6.70 17.91 -12.87
CA LEU A 64 -6.60 18.62 -11.58
C LEU A 64 -6.10 20.05 -11.78
#